data_AF-A0A7X7PIT2-F1
#
_entry.id   AF-A0A7X7PIT2-F1
#
_cell.length_a   1.000
_cell.length_b   1.000
_cell.length_c   1.000
_cell.angle_alpha   90.00
_cell.angle_beta   90.00
_cell.angle_gamma   90.00
#
_symmetry.space_group_name_H-M   'P 1'
#
loop_
_entity.id
_entity.type
_entity.pdbx_description
1 polymer ?
#
loop_
_entity_poly.entity_id
_entity_poly.type
_entity_poly.pdbx_seq_one_letter_code
_entity_poly.pdbx_strand_id
1 'polypeptide(L)' 'TVVRRNRVKRRLREILRRDVLPRLDEAGLALDVLVRARREAYDARFAELREELVRWTDRRLSRAASSS' A
#
# COMPACT_ATOMS: atom_id res chain seq x y z
N THR A 1 13.51 15.56 8.21
CA THR A 1 13.09 15.62 9.62
C THR A 1 12.43 14.33 10.06
N VAL A 2 12.65 13.88 11.30
CA VAL A 2 12.03 12.69 11.91
C VAL A 2 10.49 12.70 11.78
N VAL A 3 9.87 13.88 11.95
CA VAL A 3 8.41 14.07 11.88
C VAL A 3 7.84 13.71 10.50
N ARG A 4 8.46 14.17 9.40
CA ARG A 4 8.01 13.86 8.03
C ARG A 4 8.02 12.35 7.75
N ARG A 5 9.11 11.68 8.13
CA ARG A 5 9.24 10.21 8.02
C ARG A 5 8.16 9.48 8.82
N ASN A 6 7.89 9.92 10.05
CA ASN A 6 6.86 9.32 10.90
C ASN A 6 5.45 9.54 10.33
N ARG A 7 5.20 10.72 9.75
CA ARG A 7 3.93 11.02 9.07
C ARG A 7 3.70 10.07 7.90
N VAL A 8 4.71 9.85 7.06
CA VAL A 8 4.61 8.87 5.95
C VAL A 8 4.36 7.47 6.47
N LYS A 9 5.12 7.01 7.47
CA LYS A 9 4.89 5.69 8.10
C LYS A 9 3.45 5.52 8.57
N ARG A 10 2.89 6.52 9.25
CA ARG A 10 1.50 6.47 9.74
C ARG A 10 0.49 6.40 8.60
N ARG A 11 0.65 7.26 7.58
CA ARG A 11 -0.20 7.29 6.39
C ARG A 11 -0.17 5.96 5.62
N LEU A 12 1.01 5.41 5.39
CA LEU A 12 1.16 4.12 4.71
C LEU A 12 0.48 2.99 5.47
N ARG A 13 0.63 2.93 6.81
CA ARG A 13 -0.08 1.94 7.62
C ARG A 13 -1.59 2.09 7.54
N GLU A 14 -2.08 3.33 7.54
CA GLU A 14 -3.51 3.62 7.43
C GLU A 14 -4.08 3.15 6.09
N ILE A 15 -3.41 3.47 4.99
CA ILE A 15 -3.78 3.01 3.64
C ILE A 15 -3.73 1.48 3.59
N LEU A 16 -2.64 0.87 4.07
CA LEU A 16 -2.50 -0.58 4.05
C LEU A 16 -3.67 -1.27 4.77
N ARG A 17 -4.04 -0.78 5.96
CA ARG A 17 -5.13 -1.36 6.76
C ARG A 17 -6.50 -1.16 6.15
N ARG A 18 -6.77 -0.01 5.52
CA ARG A 18 -8.10 0.33 4.99
C ARG A 18 -8.34 -0.13 3.57
N ASP A 19 -7.30 -0.13 2.75
CA ASP A 19 -7.42 -0.32 1.30
C ASP A 19 -6.74 -1.59 0.81
N VAL A 20 -5.56 -1.95 1.33
CA VAL A 20 -4.75 -3.02 0.74
C VAL A 20 -5.05 -4.37 1.35
N LEU A 21 -4.90 -4.49 2.67
CA LEU A 21 -5.07 -5.76 3.37
C LEU A 21 -6.48 -6.36 3.21
N PRO A 22 -7.58 -5.59 3.31
CA PRO A 22 -8.92 -6.14 3.10
C PRO A 22 -9.09 -6.73 1.70
N ARG A 23 -8.62 -6.04 0.65
CA ARG A 23 -8.71 -6.53 -0.74
C ARG A 23 -7.91 -7.81 -0.99
N LEU A 24 -6.76 -7.95 -0.31
CA LEU A 24 -5.95 -9.16 -0.39
C LEU A 24 -6.62 -10.32 0.33
N ASP A 25 -7.20 -10.05 1.50
CA ASP A 25 -7.92 -11.03 2.32
C ASP A 25 -9.20 -11.52 1.62
N GLU A 26 -9.99 -10.59 1.04
CA GLU A 26 -11.16 -10.90 0.21
C GLU A 26 -10.82 -11.77 -1.00
N ALA A 27 -9.61 -11.64 -1.54
CA ALA A 27 -9.11 -12.48 -2.62
C ALA A 27 -8.52 -13.83 -2.15
N GLY A 28 -8.58 -14.14 -0.86
CA GLY A 28 -8.02 -15.36 -0.27
C GLY A 28 -6.49 -15.41 -0.28
N LEU A 29 -5.82 -14.26 -0.42
CA LEU A 29 -4.37 -14.18 -0.53
C LEU A 29 -3.73 -13.91 0.84
N ALA A 30 -3.23 -14.98 1.47
CA ALA A 30 -2.42 -14.86 2.69
C ALA A 30 -0.98 -14.42 2.33
N LEU A 31 -0.74 -13.11 2.30
CA LEU A 31 0.55 -12.51 1.94
C LEU A 31 1.07 -11.59 3.06
N ASP A 32 2.39 -11.58 3.27
CA ASP A 32 3.05 -10.50 4.00
C ASP A 32 3.36 -9.31 3.07
N VAL A 33 2.86 -8.12 3.43
CA VAL A 33 3.08 -6.89 2.64
C VAL A 33 4.11 -5.98 3.32
N LEU A 34 5.28 -5.85 2.70
CA LEU A 34 6.32 -4.91 3.13
C LEU A 34 6.35 -3.66 2.24
N VAL A 35 6.06 -2.50 2.81
CA VAL A 35 6.15 -1.21 2.10
C VAL A 35 7.39 -0.44 2.54
N ARG A 36 8.22 -0.07 1.57
CA ARG A 36 9.42 0.77 1.77
C ARG A 36 9.17 2.15 1.19
N ALA A 37 9.33 3.19 2.02
CA ALA A 37 9.26 4.57 1.58
C ALA A 37 10.67 5.10 1.29
N ARG A 38 10.89 5.57 0.05
CA ARG A 38 12.08 6.34 -0.32
C ARG A 38 11.95 7.80 0.16
N ARG A 39 13.01 8.61 0.04
CA ARG A 39 13.04 10.00 0.56
C ARG A 39 11.99 10.88 -0.11
N GLU A 40 11.71 10.63 -1.37
CA GLU A 40 10.75 11.31 -2.24
C GLU A 40 9.32 11.20 -1.67
N ALA A 41 9.00 10.07 -1.02
CA ALA A 41 7.70 9.86 -0.40
C ALA A 41 7.45 10.78 0.81
N TYR A 42 8.46 11.47 1.34
CA TYR A 42 8.33 12.33 2.53
C TYR A 42 7.50 13.59 2.27
N ASP A 43 7.45 14.00 1.00
CA ASP A 43 6.73 15.17 0.53
C ASP A 43 5.47 14.80 -0.25
N ALA A 44 5.23 13.51 -0.49
CA ALA A 44 4.03 13.01 -1.13
C ALA A 44 2.77 13.28 -0.30
N ARG A 45 1.70 13.64 -1.01
CA ARG A 45 0.35 13.77 -0.47
C ARG A 45 -0.23 12.40 -0.16
N PHE A 46 -1.20 12.37 0.74
CA PHE A 46 -1.87 11.12 1.12
C PHE A 46 -2.53 10.45 -0.09
N ALA A 47 -3.18 11.23 -0.95
CA ALA A 47 -3.83 10.73 -2.16
C ALA A 47 -2.86 10.03 -3.11
N GLU A 48 -1.65 10.60 -3.30
CA GLU A 48 -0.61 10.03 -4.16
C GLU A 48 -0.12 8.69 -3.63
N LEU A 49 0.17 8.61 -2.32
CA LEU A 49 0.56 7.36 -1.66
C LEU A 49 -0.55 6.30 -1.75
N ARG A 50 -1.82 6.72 -1.61
CA ARG A 50 -2.97 5.81 -1.69
C ARG A 50 -3.15 5.26 -3.09
N GLU A 51 -3.14 6.13 -4.09
CA GLU A 51 -3.30 5.75 -5.49
C GLU A 51 -2.19 4.79 -5.95
N GLU A 52 -0.94 5.04 -5.54
CA GLU A 52 0.17 4.13 -5.83
C GLU A 52 -0.04 2.74 -5.22
N LEU A 53 -0.43 2.66 -3.94
CA LEU A 53 -0.67 1.39 -3.25
C LEU A 53 -1.88 0.63 -3.83
N VAL A 54 -2.99 1.32 -4.11
CA VAL A 54 -4.18 0.70 -4.72
C VAL A 54 -3.86 0.15 -6.11
N ARG A 55 -3.18 0.92 -6.96
CA ARG A 55 -2.73 0.44 -8.28
C ARG A 55 -1.80 -0.77 -8.19
N TRP A 56 -0.97 -0.84 -7.15
CA TRP A 56 -0.16 -2.03 -6.91
C TRP A 56 -1.03 -3.24 -6.53
N THR A 57 -2.00 -3.06 -5.64
CA THR A 57 -2.95 -4.11 -5.23
C THR A 57 -3.74 -4.64 -6.42
N ASP A 58 -4.33 -3.76 -7.23
CA ASP A 58 -5.13 -4.17 -8.39
C ASP A 58 -4.31 -5.02 -9.36
N ARG A 59 -3.10 -4.59 -9.69
CA ARG A 59 -2.17 -5.37 -10.52
C ARG A 59 -1.83 -6.73 -9.92
N ARG A 60 -1.72 -6.82 -8.59
CA ARG A 60 -1.41 -8.08 -7.91
C ARG A 60 -2.59 -9.04 -7.96
N LEU A 61 -3.81 -8.53 -7.78
CA LEU A 61 -5.06 -9.30 -7.87
C LEU A 61 -5.30 -9.80 -9.29
N SER A 62 -5.14 -8.95 -10.32
CA SER A 62 -5.27 -9.37 -11.72
C SER A 62 -4.29 -10.52 -12.08
N ARG A 63 -3.06 -10.47 -11.55
CA ARG A 63 -2.08 -11.55 -11.74
C ARG A 63 -2.46 -12.84 -11.03
N ALA A 64 -3.00 -12.76 -9.81
CA ALA A 64 -3.46 -13.93 -9.08
C ALA A 64 -4.64 -14.61 -9.81
N ALA A 65 -5.61 -13.82 -10.28
CA ALA A 65 -6.75 -14.32 -11.04
C ALA A 65 -6.36 -14.96 -12.38
N SER A 66 -5.27 -14.51 -13.01
CA SER A 66 -4.77 -15.11 -14.25
C SER A 66 -3.96 -16.40 -14.03
N SER A 67 -3.66 -16.74 -12.77
CA SER A 67 -2.84 -17.92 -12.40
C SER A 67 -3.67 -19.02 -11.71
N SER A 68 -5.00 -18.83 -11.63
CA SER A 68 -5.95 -19.79 -11.03
C SER A 68 -6.84 -20.41 -12.09
#